data_AF-A0A959Z6U4-F1
#
_entry.id   AF-A0A959Z6U4-F1
#
_cell.length_a   1.000
_cell.length_b   1.000
_cell.length_c   1.000
_cell.angle_alpha   90.00
_cell.angle_beta   90.00
_cell.angle_gamma   90.00
#
_symmetry.space_group_name_H-M   'P 1'
#
loop_
_entity.id
_entity.type
_entity.pdbx_description
1 polymer ?
#
loop_
_entity_poly.entity_id
_entity_poly.type
_entity_poly.pdbx_seq_one_letter_code
_entity_poly.pdbx_strand_id
1 'polypeptide(L)'
;LDIILEEVFAQKQNRESINDLMDDLSIVGKDAFKNTVIELDKAGVEVDGDALKGTAIRLIRNIENINEFLDMLESINDFVKDATPIARQVGLDAIQKMNEFDQKGYVEFFRELTKIMDNIVEHFTVQDVRELAENIVTILETVKGMTQPDMLLALDNGVKVYKSLDTHNIPEYSVWKAMKELRTPEMKKGMGFMITFLKNLSKEENN
;
A
#
# COMPACT_ATOMS: atom_id res chain seq x y z
N LEU A 1 -11.16 -3.20 47.99
CA LEU A 1 -11.21 -4.29 48.99
C LEU A 1 -12.64 -4.77 49.16
N ASP A 2 -13.61 -3.87 49.38
CA ASP A 2 -15.05 -4.23 49.46
C ASP A 2 -15.63 -4.85 48.19
N ILE A 3 -15.35 -4.31 46.99
CA ILE A 3 -15.86 -4.85 45.72
C ILE A 3 -15.38 -6.29 45.45
N ILE A 4 -14.12 -6.60 45.78
CA ILE A 4 -13.56 -7.95 45.61
C ILE A 4 -14.15 -8.90 46.66
N LEU A 5 -14.42 -8.42 47.87
CA LEU A 5 -15.08 -9.21 48.92
C LEU A 5 -16.52 -9.55 48.55
N GLU A 6 -17.25 -8.60 47.98
CA GLU A 6 -18.62 -8.76 47.49
C GLU A 6 -18.71 -9.76 46.34
N GLU A 7 -17.78 -9.68 45.38
CA GLU A 7 -17.71 -10.59 44.24
C GLU A 7 -17.32 -12.02 44.66
N VAL A 8 -16.40 -12.18 45.61
CA VAL A 8 -16.05 -13.48 46.20
C VAL A 8 -17.23 -14.09 46.98
N PHE A 9 -18.04 -13.26 47.66
CA PHE A 9 -19.25 -13.72 48.34
C PHE A 9 -20.33 -14.16 47.36
N ALA A 10 -20.56 -13.41 46.28
CA ALA A 10 -21.48 -13.78 45.21
C ALA A 10 -21.07 -15.12 44.55
N GLN A 11 -19.77 -15.30 44.30
CA GLN A 11 -19.23 -16.54 43.74
C GLN A 11 -19.44 -17.75 44.67
N LYS A 12 -19.27 -17.55 45.98
CA LYS A 12 -19.49 -18.61 46.98
C LYS A 12 -20.96 -18.99 47.08
N GLN A 13 -21.86 -18.01 47.08
CA GLN A 13 -23.30 -18.24 47.13
C GLN A 13 -23.81 -18.96 45.87
N ASN A 14 -23.26 -18.64 44.69
CA ASN A 14 -23.60 -19.32 43.45
C ASN A 14 -23.18 -20.80 43.47
N ARG A 15 -21.98 -21.11 44.00
CA ARG A 15 -21.50 -22.48 44.19
C ARG A 15 -22.38 -23.29 45.14
N GLU A 16 -22.84 -22.68 46.24
CA GLU A 16 -23.76 -23.32 47.18
C GLU A 16 -25.11 -23.61 46.51
N SER A 17 -25.67 -22.65 45.77
CA SER A 17 -26.93 -22.85 45.03
C SER A 17 -26.85 -23.94 43.96
N ILE A 18 -25.69 -24.13 43.30
CA ILE A 18 -25.51 -25.21 42.31
C ILE A 18 -25.46 -26.58 42.98
N ASN A 19 -24.83 -26.68 44.16
CA ASN A 19 -24.79 -27.93 44.91
C ASN A 19 -26.19 -28.33 45.38
N ASP A 20 -26.97 -27.38 45.88
CA ASP A 20 -28.36 -27.62 46.29
C ASP A 20 -29.23 -28.03 45.09
N LEU A 21 -29.06 -27.38 43.93
CA LEU A 21 -29.76 -27.74 42.69
C LEU A 21 -29.40 -29.17 42.24
N MET A 22 -28.14 -29.58 42.40
CA MET A 22 -27.65 -30.91 42.05
C MET A 22 -28.26 -31.99 42.96
N ASP A 23 -28.41 -31.70 44.24
CA ASP A 23 -29.04 -32.60 45.20
C ASP A 23 -30.54 -32.75 44.92
N ASP A 24 -31.26 -31.66 44.66
CA ASP A 24 -32.69 -31.65 44.30
C ASP A 24 -32.97 -32.32 42.94
N LEU A 25 -32.12 -32.06 41.93
CA LEU A 25 -32.18 -32.73 40.62
C LEU A 25 -31.89 -34.23 40.72
N SER A 26 -31.07 -34.67 41.67
CA SER A 26 -30.77 -36.10 41.84
C SER A 26 -32.01 -36.90 42.28
N ILE A 27 -32.94 -36.25 42.99
CA ILE A 27 -34.15 -36.85 43.55
C ILE A 27 -35.23 -36.92 42.48
N VAL A 28 -35.55 -35.80 41.81
CA VAL A 28 -36.61 -35.74 40.78
C VAL A 28 -36.14 -36.28 39.43
N GLY A 29 -34.85 -36.12 39.12
CA GLY A 29 -34.26 -36.52 37.84
C GLY A 29 -34.20 -38.02 37.63
N LYS A 30 -34.25 -38.85 38.69
CA LYS A 30 -34.22 -40.32 38.57
C LYS A 30 -35.34 -40.86 37.69
N ASP A 31 -36.56 -40.34 37.84
CA ASP A 31 -37.73 -40.83 37.10
C ASP A 31 -37.72 -40.33 35.64
N ALA A 32 -37.34 -39.07 35.42
CA ALA A 32 -37.16 -38.52 34.08
C ALA A 32 -36.06 -39.25 33.31
N PHE A 33 -34.92 -39.48 33.97
CA PHE A 33 -33.77 -40.16 33.39
C PHE A 33 -34.09 -41.62 33.02
N LYS A 34 -34.80 -42.33 33.90
CA LYS A 34 -35.26 -43.70 33.63
C LYS A 34 -36.20 -43.75 32.41
N ASN A 35 -37.10 -42.77 32.27
CA ASN A 35 -37.97 -42.68 31.10
C ASN A 35 -37.18 -42.35 29.82
N THR A 36 -36.19 -41.45 29.87
CA THR A 36 -35.33 -41.13 28.72
C THR A 36 -34.52 -42.34 28.24
N VAL A 37 -33.98 -43.15 29.17
CA VAL A 37 -33.26 -44.39 28.81
C VAL A 37 -34.20 -45.38 28.09
N ILE A 38 -35.44 -45.52 28.58
CA ILE A 38 -36.44 -46.40 27.95
C ILE A 38 -36.84 -45.90 26.55
N GLU A 39 -36.97 -44.59 26.36
CA GLU A 39 -37.29 -44.01 25.05
C GLU A 39 -36.14 -44.11 24.06
N LEU A 40 -34.89 -43.93 24.50
CA LEU A 40 -33.70 -44.07 23.66
C LEU A 40 -33.48 -45.53 23.22
N ASP A 41 -33.71 -46.49 24.13
CA ASP A 41 -33.69 -47.92 23.83
C ASP A 41 -34.77 -48.28 22.79
N LYS A 42 -35.99 -47.73 22.94
CA LYS A 42 -37.05 -47.86 21.92
C LYS A 42 -36.72 -47.22 20.58
N ALA A 43 -35.92 -46.16 20.55
CA ALA A 43 -35.43 -45.52 19.34
C ALA A 43 -34.26 -46.27 18.68
N GLY A 44 -33.81 -47.39 19.27
CA GLY A 44 -32.69 -48.20 18.78
C GLY A 44 -31.32 -47.61 19.08
N VAL A 45 -31.24 -46.65 20.01
CA VAL A 45 -29.98 -46.08 20.48
C VAL A 45 -29.55 -46.86 21.73
N GLU A 46 -28.51 -47.68 21.59
CA GLU A 46 -27.95 -48.43 22.72
C GLU A 46 -27.15 -47.46 23.59
N VAL A 47 -27.70 -47.08 24.75
CA VAL A 47 -27.05 -46.11 25.64
C VAL A 47 -26.83 -46.70 27.02
N ASP A 48 -25.57 -46.64 27.48
CA ASP A 48 -25.21 -46.97 28.85
C ASP A 48 -25.80 -45.94 29.83
N GLY A 49 -26.75 -46.40 30.65
CA GLY A 49 -27.44 -45.57 31.64
C GLY A 49 -26.49 -44.97 32.69
N ASP A 50 -25.40 -45.65 33.04
CA ASP A 50 -24.41 -45.11 33.98
C ASP A 50 -23.56 -44.03 33.30
N ALA A 51 -23.21 -44.20 32.02
CA ALA A 51 -22.51 -43.19 31.23
C ALA A 51 -23.36 -41.93 30.99
N LEU A 52 -24.65 -42.10 30.69
CA LEU A 52 -25.60 -40.99 30.57
C LEU A 52 -25.73 -40.22 31.89
N LYS A 53 -25.74 -40.93 33.02
CA LYS A 53 -25.91 -40.31 34.34
C LYS A 53 -24.66 -39.52 34.70
N GLY A 54 -23.48 -40.09 34.44
CA GLY A 54 -22.21 -39.39 34.56
C GLY A 54 -22.14 -38.15 33.67
N THR A 55 -22.69 -38.20 32.46
CA THR A 55 -22.76 -37.07 31.54
C THR A 55 -23.71 -35.98 32.03
N ALA A 56 -24.91 -36.35 32.49
CA ALA A 56 -25.89 -35.42 33.05
C ALA A 56 -25.34 -34.70 34.29
N ILE A 57 -24.69 -35.44 35.20
CA ILE A 57 -24.03 -34.85 36.37
C ILE A 57 -22.90 -33.91 35.97
N ARG A 58 -22.08 -34.28 34.97
CA ARG A 58 -21.02 -33.41 34.45
C ARG A 58 -21.57 -32.14 33.81
N LEU A 59 -22.71 -32.19 33.12
CA LEU A 59 -23.35 -31.01 32.54
C LEU A 59 -23.87 -30.06 33.63
N ILE A 60 -24.58 -30.59 34.64
CA ILE A 60 -25.10 -29.80 35.76
C ILE A 60 -23.95 -29.16 36.54
N ARG A 61 -22.90 -29.92 36.84
CA ARG A 61 -21.73 -29.41 37.57
C ARG A 61 -20.92 -28.37 36.80
N ASN A 62 -21.01 -28.37 35.47
CA ASN A 62 -20.32 -27.40 34.60
C ASN A 62 -21.27 -26.35 34.02
N ILE A 63 -22.47 -26.19 34.57
CA ILE A 63 -23.47 -25.25 34.05
C ILE A 63 -22.95 -23.80 34.08
N GLU A 64 -22.12 -23.45 35.05
CA GLU A 64 -21.43 -22.16 35.14
C GLU A 64 -20.50 -21.94 33.93
N ASN A 65 -19.65 -22.92 33.60
CA ASN A 65 -18.78 -22.86 32.41
C ASN A 65 -19.58 -22.79 31.10
N ILE A 66 -20.75 -23.45 31.05
CA ILE A 66 -21.64 -23.40 29.89
C ILE A 66 -22.26 -21.99 29.76
N ASN A 67 -22.69 -21.39 30.87
CA ASN A 67 -23.23 -20.03 30.86
C ASN A 67 -22.16 -19.02 30.42
N GLU A 68 -20.95 -19.09 30.97
CA GLU A 68 -19.83 -18.23 30.52
C GLU A 68 -19.56 -18.38 29.02
N PHE A 69 -19.65 -19.60 28.48
CA PHE A 69 -19.51 -19.84 27.06
C PHE A 69 -20.65 -19.22 26.24
N LEU A 70 -21.89 -19.30 26.73
CA LEU A 70 -23.05 -18.68 26.08
C LEU A 70 -22.94 -17.14 26.10
N ASP A 71 -22.48 -16.55 27.20
CA ASP A 71 -22.22 -15.11 27.32
C ASP A 71 -21.12 -14.66 26.36
N MET A 72 -20.08 -15.49 26.17
CA MET A 72 -19.05 -15.26 25.17
C MET A 72 -19.61 -15.31 23.75
N LEU A 73 -20.50 -16.25 23.44
CA LEU A 73 -21.16 -16.32 22.13
C LEU A 73 -22.05 -15.10 21.87
N GLU A 74 -22.75 -14.61 22.89
CA GLU A 74 -23.52 -13.37 22.81
C GLU A 74 -22.61 -12.18 22.54
N SER A 75 -21.50 -12.07 23.26
CA SER A 75 -20.48 -11.03 23.05
C SER A 75 -19.87 -11.07 21.65
N ILE A 76 -19.59 -12.26 21.10
CA ILE A 76 -19.11 -12.41 19.72
C ILE A 76 -20.19 -11.97 18.72
N ASN A 77 -21.44 -12.36 18.94
CA ASN A 77 -22.54 -11.97 18.08
C ASN A 77 -22.75 -10.46 18.09
N ASP A 78 -22.66 -9.81 19.25
CA ASP A 78 -22.75 -8.36 19.38
C ASP A 78 -21.55 -7.66 18.73
N PHE A 79 -20.34 -8.16 18.94
CA PHE A 79 -19.16 -7.68 18.20
C PHE A 79 -19.36 -7.79 16.69
N VAL A 80 -19.88 -8.91 16.17
CA VAL A 80 -20.14 -9.09 14.74
C VAL A 80 -21.19 -8.10 14.25
N LYS A 81 -22.28 -7.88 15.00
CA LYS A 81 -23.31 -6.89 14.67
C LYS A 81 -22.73 -5.47 14.60
N ASP A 82 -21.81 -5.12 15.50
CA ASP A 82 -21.21 -3.79 15.58
C ASP A 82 -20.08 -3.59 14.56
N ALA A 83 -19.25 -4.61 14.36
CA ALA A 83 -18.12 -4.55 13.44
C ALA A 83 -18.55 -4.65 11.96
N THR A 84 -19.64 -5.36 11.65
CA THR A 84 -20.09 -5.55 10.26
C THR A 84 -20.43 -4.23 9.55
N PRO A 85 -21.21 -3.30 10.14
CA PRO A 85 -21.45 -1.98 9.54
C PRO A 85 -20.17 -1.18 9.32
N ILE A 86 -19.25 -1.17 10.28
CA ILE A 86 -17.96 -0.46 10.18
C ILE A 86 -17.13 -1.05 9.04
N ALA A 87 -16.98 -2.38 9.00
CA ALA A 87 -16.24 -3.06 7.95
C ALA A 87 -16.83 -2.80 6.56
N ARG A 88 -18.16 -2.77 6.43
CA ARG A 88 -18.84 -2.40 5.17
C ARG A 88 -18.53 -0.97 4.78
N GLN A 89 -18.61 -0.02 5.70
CA GLN A 89 -18.34 1.39 5.42
C GLN A 89 -16.88 1.61 5.02
N VAL A 90 -15.93 1.08 5.79
CA VAL A 90 -14.50 1.13 5.46
C VAL A 90 -14.23 0.48 4.10
N GLY A 91 -14.88 -0.65 3.81
CA GLY A 91 -14.79 -1.30 2.50
C GLY A 91 -15.30 -0.43 1.35
N LEU A 92 -16.45 0.21 1.52
CA LEU A 92 -17.03 1.12 0.53
C LEU A 92 -16.12 2.35 0.32
N ASP A 93 -15.63 2.97 1.38
CA ASP A 93 -14.71 4.11 1.32
C ASP A 93 -13.40 3.73 0.63
N ALA A 94 -12.88 2.52 0.89
CA ALA A 94 -11.69 2.00 0.22
C ALA A 94 -11.92 1.78 -1.27
N ILE A 95 -13.05 1.18 -1.66
CA ILE A 95 -13.43 0.99 -3.07
C ILE A 95 -13.57 2.36 -3.76
N GLN A 96 -14.22 3.33 -3.11
CA GLN A 96 -14.41 4.65 -3.67
C GLN A 96 -13.08 5.39 -3.84
N LYS A 97 -12.19 5.34 -2.85
CA LYS A 97 -10.83 5.92 -2.97
C LYS A 97 -10.00 5.23 -4.05
N MET A 98 -10.07 3.91 -4.16
CA MET A 98 -9.39 3.17 -5.22
C MET A 98 -9.91 3.56 -6.60
N ASN A 99 -11.23 3.70 -6.73
CA ASN A 99 -11.84 4.16 -7.97
C ASN A 99 -11.46 5.63 -8.28
N GLU A 100 -11.35 6.51 -7.28
CA GLU A 100 -10.80 7.85 -7.49
C GLU A 100 -9.34 7.84 -7.93
N PHE A 101 -8.52 6.95 -7.38
CA PHE A 101 -7.12 6.81 -7.78
C PHE A 101 -6.99 6.32 -9.21
N ASP A 102 -7.83 5.36 -9.59
CA ASP A 102 -7.92 4.84 -10.96
C ASP A 102 -8.40 5.94 -11.93
N GLN A 103 -9.47 6.66 -11.61
CA GLN A 103 -9.98 7.77 -12.43
C GLN A 103 -8.97 8.93 -12.60
N LYS A 104 -8.19 9.21 -11.56
CA LYS A 104 -7.11 10.20 -11.61
C LYS A 104 -5.86 9.67 -12.32
N GLY A 105 -5.84 8.40 -12.73
CA GLY A 105 -4.76 7.76 -13.46
C GLY A 105 -3.53 7.42 -12.62
N TYR A 106 -3.65 7.34 -11.29
CA TYR A 106 -2.52 6.99 -10.42
C TYR A 106 -2.05 5.56 -10.67
N VAL A 107 -2.97 4.65 -10.98
CA VAL A 107 -2.65 3.25 -11.30
C VAL A 107 -1.86 3.17 -12.60
N GLU A 108 -2.33 3.85 -13.65
CA GLU A 108 -1.63 3.97 -14.95
C GLU A 108 -0.25 4.61 -14.76
N PHE A 109 -0.18 5.73 -14.04
CA PHE A 109 1.08 6.41 -13.76
C PHE A 109 2.07 5.50 -13.05
N PHE A 110 1.62 4.77 -12.02
CA PHE A 110 2.47 3.82 -11.31
C PHE A 110 2.92 2.68 -12.22
N ARG A 111 2.03 2.16 -13.07
CA ARG A 111 2.34 1.11 -14.05
C ARG A 111 3.40 1.56 -15.05
N GLU A 112 3.29 2.78 -15.56
CA GLU A 112 4.31 3.36 -16.46
C GLU A 112 5.62 3.63 -15.72
N LEU A 113 5.57 4.10 -14.46
CA LEU A 113 6.76 4.28 -13.63
C LEU A 113 7.49 2.95 -13.43
N THR A 114 6.77 1.86 -13.12
CA THR A 114 7.38 0.53 -13.01
C THR A 114 8.01 0.06 -14.31
N LYS A 115 7.39 0.32 -15.47
CA LYS A 115 8.01 0.00 -16.78
C LYS A 115 9.30 0.78 -17.02
N ILE A 116 9.32 2.07 -16.65
CA ILE A 116 10.53 2.89 -16.72
C ILE A 116 11.62 2.27 -15.83
N MET A 117 11.28 1.91 -14.59
CA MET A 117 12.21 1.27 -13.67
C MET A 117 12.72 -0.08 -14.19
N ASP A 118 11.86 -0.91 -14.77
CA ASP A 118 12.24 -2.21 -15.36
C ASP A 118 13.22 -2.01 -16.52
N ASN A 119 12.92 -1.08 -17.44
CA ASN A 119 13.82 -0.74 -18.54
C ASN A 119 15.18 -0.23 -18.05
N ILE A 120 15.18 0.56 -16.96
CA ILE A 120 16.41 1.04 -16.34
C ILE A 120 17.20 -0.14 -15.77
N VAL A 121 16.57 -1.04 -15.00
CA VAL A 121 17.24 -2.19 -14.38
C VAL A 121 17.76 -3.20 -15.42
N GLU A 122 17.10 -3.32 -16.57
CA GLU A 122 17.54 -4.20 -17.67
C GLU A 122 18.80 -3.67 -18.39
N HIS A 123 18.91 -2.35 -18.56
CA HIS A 123 19.98 -1.73 -19.37
C HIS A 123 21.10 -1.10 -18.54
N PHE A 124 20.85 -0.78 -17.27
CA PHE A 124 21.78 -0.12 -16.38
C PHE A 124 22.10 -1.01 -15.20
N THR A 125 23.38 -1.07 -14.85
CA THR A 125 23.81 -1.76 -13.64
C THR A 125 23.39 -0.97 -12.40
N VAL A 126 23.37 -1.63 -11.23
CA VAL A 126 23.11 -0.97 -9.95
C VAL A 126 24.08 0.19 -9.70
N GLN A 127 25.31 0.10 -10.21
CA GLN A 127 26.28 1.17 -10.10
C GLN A 127 25.89 2.37 -10.95
N ASP A 128 25.47 2.16 -12.21
CA ASP A 128 25.02 3.24 -13.10
C ASP A 128 23.81 3.99 -12.50
N VAL A 129 22.88 3.27 -11.88
CA VAL A 129 21.72 3.87 -11.20
C VAL A 129 22.13 4.69 -9.98
N ARG A 130 23.19 4.27 -9.25
CA ARG A 130 23.73 5.06 -8.13
C ARG A 130 24.39 6.34 -8.62
N GLU A 131 25.23 6.25 -9.65
CA GLU A 131 25.86 7.42 -10.26
C GLU A 131 24.81 8.39 -10.81
N LEU A 132 23.72 7.87 -11.40
CA LEU A 132 22.58 8.68 -11.83
C LEU A 132 21.87 9.36 -10.64
N ALA A 133 21.61 8.63 -9.56
CA ALA A 133 20.94 9.17 -8.38
C ALA A 133 21.79 10.24 -7.67
N GLU A 134 23.11 10.07 -7.64
CA GLU A 134 24.05 11.05 -7.09
C GLU A 134 24.10 12.34 -7.92
N ASN A 135 23.96 12.22 -9.25
CA ASN A 135 24.03 13.36 -10.19
C ASN A 135 22.66 13.86 -10.69
N ILE A 136 21.55 13.35 -10.14
CA ILE A 136 20.20 13.64 -10.67
C ILE A 136 19.87 15.13 -10.61
N VAL A 137 20.32 15.84 -9.57
CA VAL A 137 20.12 17.29 -9.43
C VAL A 137 20.83 18.03 -10.55
N THR A 138 22.11 17.73 -10.82
CA THR A 138 22.89 18.36 -11.90
C THR A 138 22.30 18.08 -13.28
N ILE A 139 21.81 16.85 -13.51
CA ILE A 139 21.14 16.50 -14.76
C ILE A 139 19.85 17.32 -14.92
N LEU A 140 19.02 17.41 -13.88
CA LEU A 140 17.78 18.18 -13.91
C LEU A 140 18.05 19.68 -14.09
N GLU A 141 19.09 20.23 -13.46
CA GLU A 141 19.52 21.62 -13.64
C GLU A 141 20.02 21.88 -15.06
N THR A 142 20.76 20.94 -15.65
CA THR A 142 21.23 21.02 -17.04
C THR A 142 20.06 21.00 -18.00
N VAL A 143 19.12 20.05 -17.85
CA VAL A 143 17.90 19.97 -18.67
C VAL A 143 17.08 21.26 -18.51
N LYS A 144 16.90 21.74 -17.27
CA LYS A 144 16.22 23.01 -17.00
C LYS A 144 16.90 24.16 -17.73
N GLY A 145 18.23 24.24 -17.69
CA GLY A 145 19.05 25.22 -18.42
C GLY A 145 18.83 25.14 -19.94
N MET A 146 18.82 23.94 -20.51
CA MET A 146 18.55 23.71 -21.94
C MET A 146 17.13 24.11 -22.35
N THR A 147 16.16 23.99 -21.44
CA THR A 147 14.76 24.38 -21.66
C THR A 147 14.47 25.85 -21.37
N GLN A 148 15.48 26.67 -21.05
CA GLN A 148 15.28 28.11 -20.88
C GLN A 148 14.91 28.77 -22.22
N PRO A 149 14.06 29.83 -22.22
CA PRO A 149 13.58 30.47 -23.44
C PRO A 149 14.70 30.87 -24.41
N ASP A 150 15.78 31.47 -23.91
CA ASP A 150 16.89 31.93 -24.74
C ASP A 150 17.63 30.77 -25.44
N MET A 151 17.79 29.64 -24.75
CA MET A 151 18.43 28.44 -25.31
C MET A 151 17.53 27.75 -26.34
N LEU A 152 16.23 27.62 -26.04
CA LEU A 152 15.25 27.08 -27.00
C LEU A 152 15.18 27.92 -28.28
N LEU A 153 15.21 29.25 -28.15
CA LEU A 153 15.26 30.16 -29.30
C LEU A 153 16.56 29.99 -30.11
N ALA A 154 17.71 29.85 -29.44
CA ALA A 154 18.97 29.59 -30.12
C ALA A 154 18.96 28.26 -30.90
N LEU A 155 18.41 27.20 -30.30
CA LEU A 155 18.24 25.89 -30.93
C LEU A 155 17.29 25.96 -32.14
N ASP A 156 16.13 26.59 -32.01
CA ASP A 156 15.16 26.76 -33.11
C ASP A 156 15.77 27.56 -34.28
N ASN A 157 16.49 28.65 -33.97
CA ASN A 157 17.20 29.43 -34.98
C ASN A 157 18.29 28.60 -35.68
N GLY A 158 19.07 27.81 -34.94
CA GLY A 158 20.08 26.90 -35.50
C GLY A 158 19.47 25.87 -36.46
N VAL A 159 18.36 25.24 -36.06
CA VAL A 159 17.63 24.27 -36.90
C VAL A 159 17.09 24.93 -38.17
N LYS A 160 16.53 26.14 -38.07
CA LYS A 160 16.05 26.92 -39.24
C LYS A 160 17.19 27.23 -40.21
N VAL A 161 18.33 27.70 -39.69
CA VAL A 161 19.53 27.97 -40.51
C VAL A 161 19.98 26.70 -41.21
N TYR A 162 20.12 25.58 -40.49
CA TYR A 162 20.53 24.30 -41.06
C TYR A 162 19.60 23.85 -42.20
N LYS A 163 18.28 23.95 -42.01
CA LYS A 163 17.29 23.62 -43.06
C LYS A 163 17.34 24.57 -44.26
N SER A 164 17.74 25.82 -44.07
CA SER A 164 17.83 26.84 -45.12
C SER A 164 19.12 26.77 -45.93
N LEU A 165 20.14 26.08 -45.44
CA LEU A 165 21.38 25.84 -46.17
C LEU A 165 21.15 24.71 -47.17
N ASP A 166 21.44 24.94 -48.45
CA ASP A 166 21.55 23.86 -49.44
C ASP A 166 22.83 23.07 -49.14
N THR A 167 22.68 22.03 -48.33
CA THR A 167 23.77 21.16 -47.87
C THR A 167 24.44 20.36 -48.99
N HIS A 168 23.85 20.35 -50.19
CA HIS A 168 24.38 19.61 -51.34
C HIS A 168 25.19 20.51 -52.29
N ASN A 169 24.95 21.83 -52.27
CA ASN A 169 25.63 22.80 -53.14
C ASN A 169 26.32 23.91 -52.32
N ILE A 170 27.30 23.52 -51.50
CA ILE A 170 28.12 24.50 -50.77
C ILE A 170 29.06 25.20 -51.77
N PRO A 171 29.04 26.54 -51.87
CA PRO A 171 29.86 27.27 -52.82
C PRO A 171 31.36 27.12 -52.50
N GLU A 172 32.18 26.87 -53.52
CA GLU A 172 33.63 26.83 -53.36
C GLU A 172 34.20 28.24 -53.08
N TYR A 173 35.22 28.29 -52.21
CA TYR A 173 35.93 29.51 -51.84
C TYR A 173 37.39 29.41 -52.27
N SER A 174 37.84 30.35 -53.10
CA SER A 174 39.27 30.57 -53.36
C SER A 174 39.91 31.36 -52.21
N VAL A 175 41.23 31.26 -52.06
CA VAL A 175 41.99 31.96 -51.00
C VAL A 175 41.69 33.47 -50.99
N TRP A 176 41.59 34.10 -52.16
CA TRP A 176 41.25 35.52 -52.28
C TRP A 176 39.80 35.81 -51.86
N LYS A 177 38.85 34.97 -52.28
CA LYS A 177 37.43 35.12 -51.94
C LYS A 177 37.22 34.96 -50.43
N ALA A 178 37.89 33.99 -49.80
CA ALA A 178 37.88 33.81 -48.36
C ALA A 178 38.44 35.04 -47.61
N MET A 179 39.57 35.59 -48.06
CA MET A 179 40.14 36.82 -47.47
C MET A 179 39.21 38.03 -47.61
N LYS A 180 38.50 38.15 -48.73
CA LYS A 180 37.48 39.19 -48.92
C LYS A 180 36.29 38.96 -47.99
N GLU A 181 35.85 37.72 -47.82
CA GLU A 181 34.74 37.34 -46.95
C GLU A 181 35.03 37.60 -45.47
N LEU A 182 36.27 37.35 -45.01
CA LEU A 182 36.71 37.68 -43.66
C LEU A 182 36.58 39.17 -43.31
N ARG A 183 36.54 40.04 -44.33
CA ARG A 183 36.42 41.48 -44.14
C ARG A 183 34.97 41.97 -44.04
N THR A 184 33.97 41.12 -44.34
CA THR A 184 32.55 41.51 -44.30
C THR A 184 32.10 41.81 -42.87
N PRO A 185 31.12 42.72 -42.67
CA PRO A 185 30.58 43.03 -41.35
C PRO A 185 30.05 41.81 -40.61
N GLU A 186 29.42 40.88 -41.32
CA GLU A 186 28.84 39.65 -40.79
C GLU A 186 29.92 38.73 -40.22
N MET A 187 30.98 38.48 -41.00
CA MET A 187 32.09 37.62 -40.58
C MET A 187 32.87 38.24 -39.42
N LYS A 188 33.08 39.56 -39.41
CA LYS A 188 33.70 40.27 -38.28
C LYS A 188 32.89 40.16 -37.00
N LYS A 189 31.55 40.30 -37.08
CA LYS A 189 30.66 40.12 -35.93
C LYS A 189 30.67 38.67 -35.44
N GLY A 190 30.64 37.70 -36.35
CA GLY A 190 30.74 36.27 -36.01
C GLY A 190 32.06 35.92 -35.31
N MET A 191 33.19 36.38 -35.84
CA MET A 191 34.50 36.22 -35.20
C MET A 191 34.56 36.91 -33.83
N GLY A 192 34.00 38.13 -33.70
CA GLY A 192 33.93 38.84 -32.44
C GLY A 192 33.11 38.09 -31.38
N PHE A 193 31.98 37.50 -31.78
CA PHE A 193 31.17 36.63 -30.93
C PHE A 193 31.98 35.40 -30.47
N MET A 194 32.61 34.67 -31.39
CA MET A 194 33.42 33.49 -31.06
C MET A 194 34.57 33.83 -30.10
N ILE A 195 35.29 34.93 -30.36
CA ILE A 195 36.37 35.39 -29.48
C ILE A 195 35.84 35.71 -28.07
N THR A 196 34.68 36.37 -27.99
CA THR A 196 34.07 36.74 -26.70
C THR A 196 33.58 35.52 -25.95
N PHE A 197 32.93 34.58 -26.65
CA PHE A 197 32.47 33.31 -26.11
C PHE A 197 33.62 32.48 -25.52
N LEU A 198 34.69 32.26 -26.29
CA LEU A 198 35.86 31.52 -25.84
C LEU A 198 36.56 32.18 -24.64
N LYS A 199 36.62 33.51 -24.61
CA LYS A 199 37.16 34.26 -23.46
C LYS A 199 36.34 34.09 -22.19
N ASN A 200 35.02 33.97 -22.31
CA ASN A 200 34.15 33.78 -21.15
C ASN A 200 34.17 32.33 -20.66
N LEU A 201 34.19 31.36 -21.58
CA LEU A 201 34.32 29.94 -21.23
C LEU A 201 35.60 29.67 -20.44
N SER A 202 36.74 30.19 -20.90
CA SER A 202 38.01 30.06 -20.20
C SER A 202 38.04 30.76 -18.83
N LYS A 203 37.18 31.75 -18.57
CA LYS A 203 37.07 32.39 -17.25
C LYS A 203 36.21 31.58 -16.28
N GLU A 204 35.21 30.87 -16.76
CA GLU A 204 34.40 29.98 -15.93
C GLU A 204 35.15 28.70 -15.56
N GLU A 205 35.99 28.14 -16.44
CA GLU A 205 36.83 26.96 -16.10
C GLU A 205 37.93 27.25 -15.07
N ASN A 206 38.31 28.52 -14.88
CA ASN A 206 39.40 28.95 -13.99
C ASN A 206 38.90 29.53 -12.65
N ASN A 207 37.60 29.46 -12.36
CA ASN A 207 36.97 29.82 -11.09
C ASN A 207 36.33 28.61 -10.44
#